data_AF-A0A7S1JER6-F1
#
_entry.id   AF-A0A7S1JER6-F1
#
_cell.length_a   1.000
_cell.length_b   1.000
_cell.length_c   1.000
_cell.angle_alpha   90.00
_cell.angle_beta   90.00
_cell.angle_gamma   90.00
#
_symmetry.space_group_name_H-M   'P 1'
#
loop_
_entity.id
_entity.type
_entity.pdbx_description
1 polymer ?
#
loop_
_entity_poly.entity_id
_entity_poly.type
_entity_poly.pdbx_seq_one_letter_code
_entity_poly.pdbx_strand_id
1 'polypeptide(L)'
;SGLDIREVMEEVIREQNSALRGVSCTRELRVTVRSPTLPPMNMLDLPGIVEAPADVAEQTRELVRRYVSDGTGLSMFLVVIPATRSPRDSTALRLVQLHGVQERSIGVLTKCDKLDAEDLPLLEEYLANKDSESAVALEPHGYVATVNRTQAGEDGHSRLVRQAQYEEQWFRDQYMPEGGHVDPDT
;
A
#
# COMPACT_ATOMS: atom_id res chain seq x y z
N SER A 1 31.92 3.82 12.43
CA SER A 1 30.64 4.36 12.91
C SER A 1 29.64 4.16 11.80
N GLY A 2 28.56 3.41 12.03
CA GLY A 2 27.47 3.36 11.05
C GLY A 2 26.80 4.73 11.02
N LEU A 3 26.54 5.26 9.83
CA LEU A 3 25.65 6.41 9.67
C LEU A 3 24.28 6.00 10.21
N ASP A 4 23.74 6.75 11.18
CA ASP A 4 22.34 6.59 11.54
C ASP A 4 21.50 7.19 10.41
N ILE A 5 20.77 6.31 9.70
CA ILE A 5 19.89 6.70 8.59
C ILE A 5 18.88 7.74 9.06
N ARG A 6 18.43 7.65 10.32
CA ARG A 6 17.51 8.62 10.89
C ARG A 6 18.12 10.01 10.97
N GLU A 7 19.37 10.13 11.44
CA GLU A 7 20.06 11.42 11.53
C GLU A 7 20.22 12.04 10.13
N VAL A 8 20.57 11.23 9.13
CA VAL A 8 20.67 11.67 7.73
C VAL A 8 19.31 12.15 7.20
N MET A 9 18.23 11.41 7.46
CA MET A 9 16.87 11.80 7.07
C MET A 9 16.45 13.12 7.72
N GLU A 10 16.71 13.27 9.02
CA GLU A 10 16.40 14.49 9.76
C GLU A 10 17.16 15.71 9.23
N GLU A 11 18.44 15.53 8.86
CA GLU A 11 19.23 16.58 8.20
C GLU A 11 18.63 16.99 6.86
N VAL A 12 18.29 16.03 5.99
CA VAL A 12 17.65 16.30 4.69
C VAL A 12 16.35 17.08 4.86
N ILE A 13 15.49 16.67 5.80
CA ILE A 13 14.21 17.34 6.00
C ILE A 13 14.44 18.77 6.50
N ARG A 14 15.42 19.01 7.37
CA ARG A 14 15.76 20.34 7.90
C ARG A 14 16.41 21.26 6.84
N GLU A 15 17.15 20.70 5.89
CA GLU A 15 17.70 21.48 4.77
C GLU A 15 16.59 21.97 3.82
N GLN A 16 15.58 21.13 3.59
CA GLN A 16 14.53 21.38 2.60
C GLN A 16 13.29 22.06 3.18
N ASN A 17 13.06 21.87 4.46
CA ASN A 17 11.97 22.46 5.22
C ASN A 17 12.59 23.21 6.40
N SER A 18 12.08 24.39 6.73
CA SER A 18 12.57 25.20 7.84
C SER A 18 12.36 24.58 9.24
N ALA A 19 11.81 23.37 9.29
CA ALA A 19 11.56 22.58 10.48
C ALA A 19 11.67 21.08 10.15
N LEU A 20 11.73 20.22 11.17
CA LEU A 20 11.60 18.76 11.03
C LEU A 20 10.15 18.35 10.71
N ARG A 21 9.62 18.86 9.61
CA ARG A 21 8.23 18.66 9.16
C ARG A 21 8.20 18.67 7.64
N GLY A 22 7.33 17.85 7.07
CA GLY A 22 7.20 17.70 5.62
C GLY A 22 7.91 16.46 5.09
N VAL A 23 8.02 16.39 3.77
CA VAL A 23 8.68 15.30 3.06
C VAL A 23 9.76 15.86 2.13
N SER A 24 10.74 15.01 1.76
CA SER A 24 11.72 15.40 0.75
C SER A 24 11.18 15.12 -0.65
N CYS A 25 11.05 16.16 -1.48
CA CYS A 25 10.58 16.01 -2.86
C CYS A 25 11.72 15.87 -3.89
N THR A 26 12.98 15.94 -3.43
CA THR A 26 14.16 16.03 -4.31
C THR A 26 15.28 15.04 -3.99
N ARG A 27 15.22 14.34 -2.84
CA ARG A 27 16.21 13.35 -2.45
C ARG A 27 15.54 11.99 -2.22
N GLU A 28 16.18 10.94 -2.71
CA GLU A 28 15.75 9.55 -2.57
C GLU A 28 16.75 8.77 -1.70
N LEU A 29 16.25 7.87 -0.86
CA LEU A 29 17.07 6.85 -0.21
C LEU A 29 17.08 5.58 -1.06
N ARG A 30 18.25 5.21 -1.56
CA ARG A 30 18.41 4.02 -2.42
C ARG A 30 19.04 2.88 -1.63
N VAL A 31 18.30 1.79 -1.50
CA VAL A 31 18.79 0.53 -0.93
C VAL A 31 18.93 -0.49 -2.07
N THR A 32 20.10 -1.13 -2.18
CA THR A 32 20.34 -2.19 -3.17
C THR A 32 20.51 -3.52 -2.46
N VAL A 33 19.57 -4.43 -2.67
CA VAL A 33 19.63 -5.82 -2.19
C VAL A 33 20.04 -6.71 -3.36
N ARG A 34 21.08 -7.53 -3.18
CA ARG A 34 21.52 -8.50 -4.19
C ARG A 34 21.30 -9.90 -3.65
N SER A 35 20.52 -10.70 -4.38
CA SER A 35 20.29 -12.10 -4.07
C SER A 35 20.24 -12.91 -5.36
N PRO A 36 20.83 -14.12 -5.42
CA PRO A 36 20.70 -15.02 -6.56
C PRO A 36 19.29 -15.60 -6.70
N THR A 37 18.44 -15.50 -5.68
CA THR A 37 17.10 -16.09 -5.64
C THR A 37 15.97 -15.08 -5.84
N LEU A 38 16.27 -13.77 -5.86
CA LEU A 38 15.25 -12.73 -6.05
C LEU A 38 15.20 -12.29 -7.51
N PRO A 39 14.00 -12.07 -8.08
CA PRO A 39 13.88 -11.48 -9.40
C PRO A 39 14.41 -10.05 -9.42
N PRO A 40 14.91 -9.56 -10.57
CA PRO A 40 15.29 -8.17 -10.71
C PRO A 40 14.04 -7.28 -10.62
N MET A 41 13.94 -6.50 -9.55
CA MET A 41 12.84 -5.55 -9.35
C MET A 41 13.33 -4.25 -8.72
N ASN A 42 12.68 -3.15 -9.10
CA ASN A 42 12.83 -1.86 -8.44
C ASN A 42 11.53 -1.54 -7.71
N MET A 43 11.62 -1.28 -6.41
CA MET A 43 10.49 -0.81 -5.61
C MET A 43 10.75 0.62 -5.18
N LEU A 44 9.73 1.45 -5.33
CA LEU A 44 9.73 2.81 -4.84
C LEU A 44 8.66 2.91 -3.75
N ASP A 45 9.10 3.27 -2.55
CA ASP A 45 8.18 3.59 -1.46
C ASP A 45 8.02 5.11 -1.39
N LEU A 46 6.77 5.57 -1.41
CA LEU A 46 6.43 6.98 -1.31
C LEU A 46 5.96 7.30 0.11
N PRO A 47 6.29 8.48 0.65
CA PRO A 47 5.64 8.98 1.86
C PRO A 47 4.12 8.86 1.75
N GLY A 48 3.49 8.40 2.83
CA GLY A 48 2.03 8.28 2.88
C GLY A 48 1.34 9.60 2.54
N ILE A 49 0.32 9.54 1.70
CA ILE A 49 -0.48 10.72 1.36
C ILE A 49 -1.18 11.21 2.62
N VAL A 50 -0.99 12.49 2.96
CA VAL A 50 -1.65 13.13 4.10
C VAL A 50 -2.64 14.17 3.61
N GLU A 51 -3.70 14.41 4.39
CA GLU A 51 -4.71 15.44 4.07
C GLU A 51 -4.47 16.74 4.84
N ALA A 52 -3.77 16.66 5.96
CA ALA A 52 -3.41 17.79 6.79
C ALA A 52 -2.07 17.51 7.47
N PRO A 53 -1.30 18.56 7.79
CA PRO A 53 -1.55 19.97 7.46
C PRO A 53 -1.36 20.28 5.96
N ALA A 54 -1.96 21.38 5.47
CA ALA A 54 -2.20 21.63 4.04
C ALA A 54 -0.93 21.67 3.17
N ASP A 55 0.16 22.23 3.68
CA ASP A 55 1.45 22.28 3.01
C ASP A 55 2.07 20.88 2.82
N VAL A 56 2.00 20.02 3.84
CA VAL A 56 2.49 18.63 3.75
C VAL A 56 1.56 17.80 2.86
N ALA A 57 0.26 18.08 2.89
CA ALA A 57 -0.70 17.45 1.98
C ALA A 57 -0.38 17.78 0.51
N GLU A 58 -0.01 19.03 0.21
CA GLU A 58 0.40 19.39 -1.15
C GLU A 58 1.74 18.74 -1.53
N GLN A 59 2.73 18.74 -0.64
CA GLN A 59 4.02 18.07 -0.90
C GLN A 59 3.86 16.58 -1.24
N THR A 60 3.07 15.84 -0.46
CA THR A 60 2.84 14.41 -0.70
C THR A 60 2.05 14.16 -1.99
N ARG A 61 1.08 15.02 -2.32
CA ARG A 61 0.35 14.95 -3.60
C ARG A 61 1.25 15.25 -4.79
N GLU A 62 2.07 16.29 -4.71
CA GLU A 62 3.01 16.66 -5.78
C GLU A 62 4.00 15.53 -6.05
N LEU A 63 4.52 14.89 -5.00
CA LEU A 63 5.42 13.76 -5.12
C LEU A 63 4.76 12.57 -5.84
N VAL A 64 3.53 12.21 -5.45
CA VAL A 64 2.78 11.15 -6.15
C VAL A 64 2.51 11.53 -7.60
N ARG A 65 2.02 12.75 -7.86
CA ARG A 65 1.78 13.24 -9.23
C ARG A 65 3.03 13.12 -10.11
N ARG A 66 4.19 13.49 -9.56
CA ARG A 66 5.48 13.38 -10.24
C ARG A 66 5.78 11.95 -10.63
N TYR A 67 5.69 10.98 -9.73
CA TYR A 67 5.99 9.58 -10.07
C TYR A 67 4.95 8.92 -10.96
N VAL A 68 3.68 9.34 -10.88
CA VAL A 68 2.63 8.88 -11.78
C VAL A 68 2.82 9.43 -13.19
N SER A 69 3.29 10.68 -13.32
CA SER A 69 3.45 11.39 -14.59
C SER A 69 4.81 11.15 -15.26
N ASP A 70 5.90 11.08 -14.49
CA ASP A 70 7.28 10.84 -14.95
C ASP A 70 7.56 9.35 -15.20
N GLY A 71 6.65 8.45 -14.80
CA GLY A 71 6.78 7.01 -14.97
C GLY A 71 6.83 6.61 -16.46
N THR A 72 7.75 5.71 -16.81
CA THR A 72 8.06 5.30 -18.19
C THR A 72 6.99 4.42 -18.86
N GLY A 73 5.73 4.48 -18.41
CA GLY A 73 4.67 3.56 -18.84
C GLY A 73 4.77 2.14 -18.24
N LEU A 74 5.93 1.76 -17.70
CA LEU A 74 6.22 0.40 -17.19
C LEU A 74 6.02 0.22 -15.67
N SER A 75 5.71 1.28 -14.94
CA SER A 75 5.50 1.21 -13.49
C SER A 75 4.13 0.60 -13.16
N MET A 76 4.12 -0.28 -12.15
CA MET A 76 2.90 -0.75 -11.48
C MET A 76 2.70 0.01 -10.17
N PHE A 77 1.47 0.39 -9.87
CA PHE A 77 1.08 1.14 -8.67
C PHE A 77 0.35 0.23 -7.69
N LEU A 78 0.82 0.20 -6.44
CA LEU A 78 0.14 -0.51 -5.35
C LEU A 78 -0.69 0.50 -4.56
N VAL A 79 -2.02 0.44 -4.69
CA VAL A 79 -2.94 1.36 -4.03
C VAL A 79 -3.40 0.74 -2.72
N VAL A 80 -2.72 1.10 -1.63
CA VAL A 80 -2.97 0.54 -0.30
C VAL A 80 -4.15 1.25 0.37
N ILE A 81 -5.20 0.51 0.69
CA ILE A 81 -6.46 1.02 1.26
C ILE A 81 -6.80 0.19 2.49
N PRO A 82 -7.06 0.79 3.67
CA PRO A 82 -7.62 0.04 4.80
C PRO A 82 -9.01 -0.47 4.44
N ALA A 83 -9.28 -1.76 4.63
CA ALA A 83 -10.56 -2.39 4.32
C ALA A 83 -11.73 -1.76 5.09
N THR A 84 -11.46 -1.17 6.25
CA THR A 84 -12.43 -0.43 7.08
C THR A 84 -12.84 0.94 6.48
N ARG A 85 -12.44 1.24 5.24
CA ARG A 85 -12.78 2.47 4.52
C ARG A 85 -13.16 2.12 3.09
N SER A 86 -14.16 2.84 2.57
CA SER A 86 -14.55 2.75 1.17
C SER A 86 -13.36 3.09 0.24
N PRO A 87 -13.06 2.24 -0.76
CA PRO A 87 -12.08 2.57 -1.80
C PRO A 87 -12.30 3.93 -2.45
N ARG A 88 -13.57 4.37 -2.65
CA ARG A 88 -13.89 5.70 -3.23
C ARG A 88 -13.44 6.89 -2.38
N ASP A 89 -13.22 6.68 -1.08
CA ASP A 89 -12.71 7.72 -0.17
C ASP A 89 -11.18 7.78 -0.15
N SER A 90 -10.50 6.84 -0.80
CA SER A 90 -9.04 6.83 -0.88
C SER A 90 -8.51 7.97 -1.77
N THR A 91 -7.74 8.87 -1.18
CA THR A 91 -7.01 9.91 -1.94
C THR A 91 -6.07 9.29 -2.97
N ALA A 92 -5.42 8.16 -2.65
CA ALA A 92 -4.52 7.47 -3.57
C ALA A 92 -5.28 6.96 -4.81
N LEU A 93 -6.46 6.36 -4.60
CA LEU A 93 -7.28 5.84 -5.68
C LEU A 93 -7.83 6.96 -6.57
N ARG A 94 -8.24 8.09 -5.96
CA ARG A 94 -8.65 9.28 -6.71
C ARG A 94 -7.53 9.82 -7.60
N LEU A 95 -6.28 9.81 -7.13
CA LEU A 95 -5.12 10.20 -7.95
C LEU A 95 -4.91 9.21 -9.10
N VAL A 96 -5.03 7.90 -8.86
CA VAL A 96 -4.95 6.88 -9.91
C VAL A 96 -5.98 7.12 -11.01
N GLN A 97 -7.24 7.38 -10.64
CA GLN A 97 -8.31 7.68 -11.60
C GLN A 97 -8.08 9.01 -12.33
N LEU A 98 -7.67 10.05 -11.61
CA LEU A 98 -7.40 11.38 -12.19
C LEU A 98 -6.30 11.32 -13.26
N HIS A 99 -5.29 10.47 -13.05
CA HIS A 99 -4.18 10.31 -13.98
C HIS A 99 -4.36 9.19 -15.01
N GLY A 100 -5.49 8.46 -14.97
CA GLY A 100 -5.79 7.42 -15.96
C GLY A 100 -4.84 6.22 -15.89
N VAL A 101 -4.39 5.82 -14.69
CA VAL A 101 -3.41 4.72 -14.50
C VAL A 101 -4.02 3.48 -13.84
N GLN A 102 -5.34 3.31 -13.89
CA GLN A 102 -6.08 2.18 -13.32
C GLN A 102 -5.54 0.83 -13.83
N GLU A 103 -5.27 0.73 -15.14
CA GLU A 103 -4.78 -0.48 -15.79
C GLU A 103 -3.38 -0.92 -15.33
N ARG A 104 -2.65 -0.02 -14.66
CA ARG A 104 -1.33 -0.26 -14.07
C ARG A 104 -1.40 -0.24 -12.54
N SER A 105 -2.57 -0.41 -11.96
CA SER A 105 -2.79 -0.32 -10.51
C SER A 105 -3.34 -1.63 -9.96
N ILE A 106 -2.84 -2.02 -8.79
CA ILE A 106 -3.37 -3.12 -7.99
C ILE A 106 -3.87 -2.52 -6.68
N GLY A 107 -5.13 -2.77 -6.34
CA GLY A 107 -5.67 -2.40 -5.05
C GLY A 107 -5.20 -3.36 -3.97
N VAL A 108 -4.70 -2.86 -2.85
CA VAL A 108 -4.31 -3.69 -1.70
C VAL A 108 -5.18 -3.30 -0.51
N LEU A 109 -6.15 -4.14 -0.20
CA LEU A 109 -7.01 -4.00 0.97
C LEU A 109 -6.23 -4.49 2.19
N THR A 110 -6.00 -3.62 3.16
CA THR A 110 -5.23 -3.93 4.37
C THR A 110 -6.11 -3.89 5.61
N LYS A 111 -5.64 -4.50 6.70
CA LYS A 111 -6.36 -4.50 7.98
C LYS A 111 -7.74 -5.14 7.87
N CYS A 112 -7.88 -6.17 7.02
CA CYS A 112 -9.14 -6.92 6.89
C CYS A 112 -9.58 -7.55 8.22
N ASP A 113 -8.62 -7.87 9.10
CA ASP A 113 -8.86 -8.34 10.47
C ASP A 113 -9.56 -7.33 11.39
N LYS A 114 -9.70 -6.08 10.97
CA LYS A 114 -10.39 -5.01 11.69
C LYS A 114 -11.81 -4.77 11.20
N LEU A 115 -12.27 -5.49 10.18
CA LEU A 115 -13.66 -5.47 9.78
C LEU A 115 -14.51 -6.14 10.85
N ASP A 116 -15.62 -5.52 11.19
CA ASP A 116 -16.64 -6.17 11.99
C ASP A 116 -17.38 -7.20 11.12
N ALA A 117 -18.03 -8.18 11.76
CA ALA A 117 -18.70 -9.28 11.04
C ALA A 117 -19.79 -8.76 10.06
N GLU A 118 -20.39 -7.62 10.37
CA GLU A 118 -21.39 -6.95 9.51
C GLU A 118 -20.78 -6.28 8.28
N ASP A 119 -19.49 -5.93 8.32
CA ASP A 119 -18.76 -5.28 7.23
C ASP A 119 -17.98 -6.27 6.35
N LEU A 120 -17.86 -7.54 6.74
CA LEU A 120 -17.20 -8.57 5.92
C LEU A 120 -17.77 -8.68 4.48
N PRO A 121 -19.08 -8.53 4.22
CA PRO A 121 -19.61 -8.51 2.86
C PRO A 121 -19.05 -7.37 1.98
N LEU A 122 -18.59 -6.25 2.57
CA LEU A 122 -17.93 -5.17 1.81
C LEU A 122 -16.61 -5.64 1.22
N LEU A 123 -15.91 -6.56 1.89
CA LEU A 123 -14.66 -7.12 1.36
C LEU A 123 -14.93 -7.90 0.07
N GLU A 124 -16.02 -8.66 0.00
CA GLU A 124 -16.45 -9.34 -1.23
C GLU A 124 -16.81 -8.34 -2.33
N GLU A 125 -17.50 -7.26 -1.98
CA GLU A 125 -17.84 -6.19 -2.92
C GLU A 125 -16.57 -5.57 -3.55
N TYR A 126 -15.55 -5.30 -2.73
CA TYR A 126 -14.29 -4.71 -3.22
C TYR A 126 -13.49 -5.70 -4.07
N LEU A 127 -13.42 -6.96 -3.64
CA LEU A 127 -12.70 -8.03 -4.36
C LEU A 127 -13.39 -8.44 -5.67
N ALA A 128 -14.70 -8.22 -5.79
CA ALA A 128 -15.43 -8.44 -7.04
C ALA A 128 -14.97 -7.54 -8.20
N ASN A 129 -14.16 -6.50 -7.90
CA ASN A 129 -13.52 -5.61 -8.87
C ASN A 129 -14.51 -4.96 -9.85
N LYS A 130 -15.65 -4.50 -9.34
CA LYS A 130 -16.69 -3.81 -10.11
C LYS A 130 -16.94 -2.43 -9.52
N ASP A 131 -17.33 -1.49 -10.37
CA ASP A 131 -17.79 -0.19 -9.89
C ASP A 131 -19.12 -0.32 -9.13
N SER A 132 -19.17 0.22 -7.92
CA SER A 132 -20.38 0.33 -7.09
C SER A 132 -20.44 1.67 -6.36
N GLU A 133 -21.35 1.89 -5.42
CA GLU A 133 -21.35 3.12 -4.60
C GLU A 133 -20.13 3.24 -3.68
N SER A 134 -19.44 2.14 -3.38
CA SER A 134 -18.31 2.08 -2.44
C SER A 134 -17.01 1.59 -3.11
N ALA A 135 -17.11 0.82 -4.20
CA ALA A 135 -15.99 0.20 -4.90
C ALA A 135 -15.66 0.89 -6.24
N VAL A 136 -14.40 0.75 -6.66
CA VAL A 136 -13.90 1.23 -7.96
C VAL A 136 -13.21 0.06 -8.66
N ALA A 137 -13.53 -0.20 -9.92
CA ALA A 137 -12.82 -1.23 -10.67
C ALA A 137 -11.37 -0.81 -11.01
N LEU A 138 -10.43 -1.74 -10.83
CA LEU A 138 -9.02 -1.63 -11.20
C LEU A 138 -8.66 -2.74 -12.20
N GLU A 139 -9.39 -2.82 -13.31
CA GLU A 139 -9.06 -3.77 -14.37
C GLU A 139 -7.69 -3.48 -14.99
N PRO A 140 -6.89 -4.51 -15.34
CA PRO A 140 -7.22 -5.93 -15.26
C PRO A 140 -6.86 -6.58 -13.92
N HIS A 141 -6.16 -5.90 -13.02
CA HIS A 141 -5.49 -6.55 -11.89
C HIS A 141 -6.32 -6.67 -10.60
N GLY A 142 -7.33 -5.83 -10.43
CA GLY A 142 -8.26 -5.85 -9.31
C GLY A 142 -7.63 -5.57 -7.95
N TYR A 143 -8.14 -6.29 -6.94
CA TYR A 143 -7.80 -6.08 -5.53
C TYR A 143 -7.27 -7.37 -4.90
N VAL A 144 -6.32 -7.20 -3.99
CA VAL A 144 -5.80 -8.26 -3.11
C VAL A 144 -6.09 -7.86 -1.67
N ALA A 145 -6.64 -8.78 -0.88
CA ALA A 145 -6.87 -8.58 0.54
C ALA A 145 -5.68 -9.08 1.37
N THR A 146 -5.34 -8.33 2.42
CA THR A 146 -4.23 -8.64 3.32
C THR A 146 -4.58 -8.38 4.76
N VAL A 147 -4.02 -9.21 5.63
CA VAL A 147 -4.10 -9.06 7.08
C VAL A 147 -2.70 -8.82 7.60
N ASN A 148 -2.54 -7.80 8.45
CA ASN A 148 -1.24 -7.42 9.00
C ASN A 148 -1.36 -7.20 10.51
N ARG A 149 -0.71 -8.05 11.30
CA ARG A 149 -0.69 -7.93 12.76
C ARG A 149 0.72 -7.67 13.27
N THR A 150 0.91 -6.52 13.91
CA THR A 150 2.21 -6.21 14.53
C THR A 150 2.41 -7.07 15.78
N GLN A 151 3.33 -8.02 15.71
CA GLN A 151 3.82 -8.75 16.89
C GLN A 151 5.13 -8.10 17.35
N ALA A 152 5.14 -7.57 18.57
CA ALA A 152 6.33 -6.98 19.19
C ALA A 152 7.20 -8.07 19.82
N GLY A 153 8.52 -7.89 19.79
CA GLY A 153 9.46 -8.71 20.58
C GLY A 153 10.11 -9.91 19.86
N GLU A 154 9.88 -10.09 18.56
CA GLU A 154 10.49 -11.16 17.76
C GLU A 154 11.50 -10.63 16.74
N ASP A 155 12.47 -11.46 16.36
CA ASP A 155 13.36 -11.15 15.24
C ASP A 155 12.56 -11.06 13.92
N GLY A 156 13.11 -10.34 12.95
CA GLY A 156 12.39 -9.99 11.72
C GLY A 156 11.93 -11.20 10.90
N HIS A 157 12.66 -12.31 10.90
CA HIS A 157 12.32 -13.48 10.08
C HIS A 157 11.17 -14.27 10.70
N SER A 158 11.29 -14.61 11.98
CA SER A 158 10.26 -15.34 12.72
C SER A 158 8.92 -14.61 12.67
N ARG A 159 8.96 -13.27 12.80
CA ARG A 159 7.77 -12.42 12.70
C ARG A 159 7.07 -12.52 11.34
N LEU A 160 7.82 -12.57 10.24
CA LEU A 160 7.24 -12.70 8.89
C LEU A 160 6.58 -14.06 8.69
N VAL A 161 7.24 -15.14 9.14
CA VAL A 161 6.68 -16.51 9.03
C VAL A 161 5.37 -16.62 9.80
N ARG A 162 5.34 -16.13 11.04
CA ARG A 162 4.11 -16.15 11.84
C ARG A 162 3.03 -15.25 11.26
N GLN A 163 3.40 -14.09 10.71
CA GLN A 163 2.44 -13.21 10.06
C GLN A 163 1.75 -13.90 8.87
N ALA A 164 2.50 -14.62 8.04
CA ALA A 164 1.94 -15.38 6.93
C ALA A 164 0.96 -16.48 7.40
N GLN A 165 1.33 -17.23 8.45
CA GLN A 165 0.44 -18.25 9.03
C GLN A 165 -0.85 -17.65 9.59
N TYR A 166 -0.75 -16.49 10.24
CA TYR A 166 -1.91 -15.79 10.79
C TYR A 166 -2.85 -15.28 9.70
N GLU A 167 -2.31 -14.70 8.63
CA GLU A 167 -3.08 -14.25 7.47
C GLU A 167 -3.85 -15.42 6.84
N GLU A 168 -3.17 -16.54 6.57
CA GLU A 168 -3.80 -17.75 6.01
C GLU A 168 -4.92 -18.28 6.91
N GLN A 169 -4.69 -18.32 8.23
CA GLN A 169 -5.69 -18.77 9.19
C GLN A 169 -6.90 -17.83 9.24
N TRP A 170 -6.67 -16.51 9.26
CA TRP A 170 -7.75 -15.54 9.35
C TRP A 170 -8.68 -15.63 8.13
N PHE A 171 -8.13 -15.68 6.91
CA PHE A 171 -8.95 -15.81 5.71
C PHE A 171 -9.73 -17.12 5.67
N ARG A 172 -9.12 -18.23 6.11
CA ARG A 172 -9.80 -19.52 6.20
C ARG A 172 -10.97 -19.49 7.19
N ASP A 173 -10.73 -18.98 8.39
CA ASP A 173 -11.68 -19.11 9.50
C ASP A 173 -12.80 -18.05 9.43
N GLN A 174 -12.48 -16.83 8.96
CA GLN A 174 -13.39 -15.67 9.02
C GLN A 174 -13.99 -15.28 7.67
N TYR A 175 -13.27 -15.54 6.57
CA TYR A 175 -13.70 -15.13 5.23
C TYR A 175 -14.18 -16.31 4.36
N MET A 176 -13.64 -17.51 4.57
CA MET A 176 -14.00 -18.72 3.79
C MET A 176 -14.43 -19.92 4.67
N PRO A 177 -15.41 -19.76 5.59
CA PRO A 177 -15.70 -20.81 6.58
C PRO A 177 -16.31 -22.10 5.98
N GLU A 178 -16.92 -22.07 4.79
CA GLU A 178 -17.46 -23.26 4.12
C GLU A 178 -17.16 -23.28 2.60
N GLY A 179 -16.25 -24.17 2.17
CA GLY A 179 -16.21 -24.68 0.79
C GLY A 179 -15.92 -23.70 -0.35
N GLY A 180 -15.39 -22.50 -0.07
CA GLY A 180 -14.95 -21.56 -1.12
C GLY A 180 -13.84 -22.17 -1.97
N HIS A 181 -14.16 -22.55 -3.21
CA HIS A 181 -13.19 -23.03 -4.17
C HIS A 181 -12.30 -21.86 -4.60
N VAL A 182 -11.06 -21.84 -4.11
CA VAL A 182 -10.00 -21.04 -4.73
C VAL A 182 -9.64 -21.76 -6.02
N ASP A 183 -9.99 -21.17 -7.16
CA ASP A 183 -9.43 -21.59 -8.44
C ASP A 183 -7.95 -21.16 -8.42
N PRO A 184 -6.98 -22.09 -8.40
CA PRO A 184 -5.57 -21.76 -8.26
C PRO A 184 -5.00 -21.01 -9.47
N ASP A 185 -5.77 -20.85 -10.55
CA ASP A 185 -5.33 -20.27 -11.83
C ASP A 185 -6.05 -18.95 -12.22
N THR A 186 -6.63 -18.20 -11.26
CA THR A 186 -7.13 -16.82 -11.50
C THR A 186 -6.22 -15.74 -10.95
#